data_AF-A0A430VQ86-F1
#
_entry.id   AF-A0A430VQ86-F1
#
_cell.length_a   1.000
_cell.length_b   1.000
_cell.length_c   1.000
_cell.angle_alpha   90.00
_cell.angle_beta   90.00
_cell.angle_gamma   90.00
#
_symmetry.space_group_name_H-M   'P 1'
#
loop_
_entity.id
_entity.type
_entity.pdbx_description
1 polymer ?
#
loop_
_entity_poly.entity_id
_entity_poly.type
_entity_poly.pdbx_seq_one_letter_code
_entity_poly.pdbx_strand_id
1 'polypeptide(L)' 'MRKAFKYRLYPTKPQVKDLERTLELCRELYNAALQERRDAYKKAGKSV' A
#
# COMPACT_ATOMS: atom_id res chain seq x y z
N MET A 1 7.98 -27.47 13.45
CA MET A 1 9.08 -26.64 12.92
C MET A 1 8.56 -25.85 11.72
N ARG A 2 8.39 -24.52 11.81
CA ARG A 2 7.96 -23.71 10.65
C ARG A 2 9.17 -23.46 9.75
N LYS A 3 9.19 -24.08 8.57
CA LYS A 3 10.20 -23.79 7.54
C LYS A 3 9.76 -22.54 6.77
N ALA A 4 10.66 -21.56 6.67
CA ALA A 4 10.48 -20.42 5.78
C ALA A 4 11.46 -20.58 4.61
N PHE A 5 10.94 -20.55 3.38
CA PHE A 5 11.75 -20.61 2.17
C PHE A 5 11.93 -19.20 1.63
N LYS A 6 13.17 -18.82 1.35
CA LYS A 6 13.50 -17.53 0.75
C LYS A 6 13.69 -17.72 -0.74
N TYR A 7 12.83 -17.08 -1.53
CA TYR A 7 12.96 -17.04 -2.98
C TYR A 7 13.37 -15.64 -3.43
N ARG A 8 14.25 -15.57 -4.42
CA ARG A 8 14.58 -14.31 -5.09
C ARG A 8 13.68 -14.17 -6.31
N LEU A 9 13.02 -13.03 -6.42
CA LEU A 9 12.21 -12.70 -7.59
C LEU A 9 13.11 -12.20 -8.72
N TYR A 10 12.90 -12.71 -9.94
CA TYR A 10 13.51 -12.21 -11.17
C TYR A 10 12.41 -11.85 -12.17
N PRO A 11 11.67 -10.76 -11.93
CA PRO A 11 10.55 -10.38 -12.77
C PRO A 11 11.02 -9.91 -14.15
N THR A 12 10.23 -10.23 -15.16
CA THR A 12 10.36 -9.67 -16.52
C THR A 12 9.96 -8.19 -16.53
N LYS A 13 10.33 -7.46 -17.60
CA LYS A 13 9.99 -6.03 -17.72
C LYS A 13 8.48 -5.73 -17.54
N PRO A 14 7.55 -6.49 -18.14
CA PRO A 14 6.12 -6.29 -17.89
C PRO A 14 5.73 -6.50 -16.42
N GLN A 15 6.26 -7.55 -15.78
CA GLN A 15 5.97 -7.84 -14.37
C GLN A 15 6.46 -6.74 -13.43
N VAL A 16 7.64 -6.15 -13.70
CA VAL A 16 8.13 -4.99 -12.94
C VAL A 16 7.15 -3.84 -13.02
N LYS A 17 6.69 -3.49 -14.24
CA LYS A 17 5.72 -2.42 -14.45
C LYS A 17 4.40 -2.66 -13.69
N ASP A 18 3.91 -3.89 -13.68
CA ASP A 18 2.67 -4.24 -12.98
C ASP A 18 2.83 -4.17 -11.45
N LEU A 19 3.99 -4.61 -10.94
CA LEU A 19 4.32 -4.52 -9.51
C LEU A 19 4.46 -3.05 -9.07
N GLU A 20 5.13 -2.23 -9.86
CA GLU A 20 5.28 -0.79 -9.60
C GLU A 20 3.92 -0.08 -9.63
N ARG A 21 3.06 -0.40 -10.61
CA ARG A 21 1.70 0.13 -10.67
C ARG A 21 0.90 -0.24 -9.43
N THR A 22 0.99 -1.49 -9.00
CA THR A 22 0.29 -1.96 -7.79
C THR A 22 0.79 -1.22 -6.55
N LEU A 23 2.11 -1.05 -6.42
CA LEU A 23 2.72 -0.32 -5.31
C LEU A 23 2.22 1.12 -5.25
N GLU A 24 2.14 1.81 -6.40
CA GLU A 24 1.70 3.20 -6.45
C GLU A 24 0.22 3.33 -6.08
N LEU A 25 -0.65 2.46 -6.62
CA LEU A 25 -2.07 2.45 -6.27
C LEU A 25 -2.29 2.22 -4.77
N CYS A 26 -1.55 1.30 -4.16
CA CYS A 26 -1.63 1.07 -2.72
C CYS A 26 -1.19 2.29 -1.91
N ARG A 27 -0.14 2.99 -2.36
CA ARG A 27 0.36 4.21 -1.73
C ARG A 27 -0.66 5.35 -1.81
N GLU A 28 -1.22 5.59 -2.99
CA GLU A 28 -2.26 6.59 -3.20
C GLU A 28 -3.48 6.31 -2.30
N LEU A 29 -3.96 5.07 -2.30
CA LEU A 29 -5.12 4.67 -1.50
C LEU A 29 -4.86 4.84 0.01
N TYR A 30 -3.69 4.44 0.49
CA TYR A 30 -3.31 4.63 1.90
C TYR A 30 -3.27 6.11 2.27
N ASN A 31 -2.63 6.94 1.44
CA ASN A 31 -2.51 8.37 1.71
C ASN A 31 -3.87 9.08 1.68
N ALA A 32 -4.75 8.70 0.76
CA ALA A 32 -6.12 9.21 0.70
C ALA A 32 -6.91 8.86 1.98
N ALA A 33 -6.86 7.60 2.42
CA ALA A 33 -7.52 7.18 3.66
C ALA A 33 -6.94 7.88 4.91
N LEU A 34 -5.62 8.08 4.94
CA LEU A 34 -4.98 8.82 6.03
C LEU A 34 -5.42 10.29 6.04
N GLN A 35 -5.51 10.92 4.87
CA GLN A 35 -5.98 12.29 4.72
C GLN A 35 -7.43 12.42 5.20
N GLU A 36 -8.32 11.52 4.75
CA GLU A 36 -9.71 11.47 5.18
C GLU A 36 -9.84 11.35 6.70
N ARG A 37 -9.08 10.45 7.32
CA ARG A 37 -9.08 10.29 8.78
C ARG A 37 -8.65 11.57 9.51
N ARG A 38 -7.60 12.24 9.02
CA ARG A 38 -7.11 13.50 9.60
C ARG A 38 -8.16 14.60 9.49
N ASP A 39 -8.83 14.70 8.36
CA ASP A 39 -9.84 15.74 8.13
C ASP A 39 -11.12 15.49 8.90
N ALA A 40 -11.56 14.23 9.02
CA ALA A 40 -12.67 13.83 9.88
C ALA A 40 -12.40 14.22 11.34
N TYR A 41 -11.19 13.94 11.84
CA TYR A 41 -10.80 14.32 13.20
C TYR A 41 -10.79 15.85 13.39
N LYS A 42 -10.20 16.61 12.46
CA LYS A 42 -10.21 18.09 12.53
C LYS A 42 -11.61 18.68 12.51
N LYS A 43 -12.52 18.10 11.71
CA LYS A 43 -13.88 18.63 11.53
C LYS A 43 -14.83 18.28 12.66
N ALA A 44 -14.73 17.06 13.19
CA ALA A 44 -15.75 16.51 14.11
C ALA A 44 -15.18 16.05 15.46
N GLY A 45 -13.86 16.12 15.68
CA GLY A 45 -13.20 15.59 16.87
C GLY A 45 -13.26 14.06 17.00
N LYS A 46 -13.72 13.37 15.96
CA LYS A 46 -13.91 11.91 15.93
C LYS A 46 -12.98 11.30 14.88
N SER A 47 -12.23 10.28 15.28
CA SER A 47 -11.52 9.39 14.36
C SER A 47 -12.38 8.14 14.14
N VAL A 48 -12.46 7.66 12.91
CA VAL A 48 -12.94 6.31 12.58
C VAL A 48 -11.85 5.30 12.92
#